data_AF-A0A961WVH3-F1
#
_entry.id   AF-A0A961WVH3-F1
#
_cell.length_a   1.000
_cell.length_b   1.000
_cell.length_c   1.000
_cell.angle_alpha   90.00
_cell.angle_beta   90.00
_cell.angle_gamma   90.00
#
_symmetry.space_group_name_H-M   'P 1'
#
loop_
_entity.id
_entity.type
_entity.pdbx_description
1 polymer ?
#
loop_
_entity_poly.entity_id
_entity_poly.type
_entity_poly.pdbx_seq_one_letter_code
_entity_poly.pdbx_strand_id
1 'polypeptide(L)' 'MAITLRQTEPDFESRFSAFLATKREVSADVDAAVRDIIAAVRRDGDAAVMDFTRRFDRTDLTSTGLAVSAADVDAAVAAV' A
#
# COMPACT_ATOMS: atom_id res chain seq x y z
N MET A 1 24.19 3.97 -4.48
CA MET A 1 25.22 4.54 -3.56
C MET A 1 24.51 5.13 -2.36
N ALA A 2 25.07 4.97 -1.16
CA ALA A 2 24.48 5.54 0.07
C ALA A 2 24.86 7.03 0.22
N ILE A 3 23.92 7.85 0.68
CA ILE A 3 24.21 9.23 1.09
C ILE A 3 24.90 9.18 2.45
N THR A 4 26.08 9.79 2.56
CA THR A 4 26.81 9.95 3.83
C THR A 4 26.88 11.42 4.18
N LEU A 5 26.45 11.76 5.40
CA LEU A 5 26.51 13.11 5.97
C LEU A 5 27.39 13.08 7.20
N ARG A 6 28.27 14.07 7.37
CA ARG A 6 29.11 14.22 8.56
C ARG A 6 28.75 15.53 9.25
N GLN A 7 28.38 15.47 10.53
CA GLN A 7 28.01 16.64 11.32
C GLN A 7 29.12 17.72 11.36
N THR A 8 30.38 17.30 11.22
CA THR A 8 31.54 18.20 11.26
C THR A 8 31.76 18.98 9.96
N GLU A 9 31.02 18.68 8.89
CA GLU A 9 31.15 19.42 7.63
C GLU A 9 30.42 20.78 7.73
N PRO A 10 31.03 21.86 7.21
CA PRO A 10 30.47 23.21 7.33
C PRO A 10 29.12 23.39 6.59
N ASP A 11 28.81 22.49 5.66
CA ASP A 11 27.56 22.46 4.88
C ASP A 11 26.55 21.41 5.38
N PHE A 12 26.82 20.76 6.51
CA PHE A 12 25.98 19.68 7.07
C PHE A 12 24.51 20.08 7.16
N GLU A 13 24.20 21.24 7.76
CA GLU A 13 22.82 21.66 8.01
C GLU A 13 22.03 21.81 6.70
N SER A 14 22.66 22.38 5.66
CA SER A 14 22.05 22.55 4.35
C SER A 14 21.80 21.19 3.67
N ARG A 15 22.80 20.29 3.71
CA ARG A 15 22.70 18.96 3.10
C ARG A 15 21.72 18.04 3.85
N PHE A 16 21.67 18.15 5.17
CA PHE A 16 20.73 17.42 6.01
C PHE A 16 19.30 17.90 5.78
N SER A 17 19.08 19.21 5.71
CA SER A 17 17.77 19.80 5.36
C SER A 17 17.29 19.35 3.97
N ALA A 18 18.18 19.36 2.97
CA ALA A 18 17.86 18.89 1.63
C ALA A 18 17.50 17.39 1.60
N PHE A 19 18.24 16.56 2.35
CA PHE A 19 17.96 15.13 2.50
C PHE A 19 16.59 14.87 3.15
N LEU A 20 16.25 15.62 4.21
CA LEU A 20 14.94 15.50 4.86
C LEU A 20 13.79 15.90 3.91
N ALA A 21 14.02 16.88 3.03
CA ALA A 21 13.03 17.31 2.04
C ALA A 21 12.74 16.26 0.96
N THR A 22 13.69 15.37 0.64
CA THR A 22 13.55 14.34 -0.40
C THR A 22 12.43 13.33 -0.11
N LYS A 23 12.06 13.12 1.16
CA LYS A 23 11.13 12.05 1.57
C LYS A 23 9.65 12.30 1.23
N ARG A 24 9.30 13.45 0.62
CA ARG A 24 7.89 13.84 0.38
C ARG A 24 7.36 13.57 -1.03
N GLU A 25 8.20 13.21 -1.99
CA GLU A 25 7.75 13.00 -3.39
C GLU A 25 6.98 11.68 -3.60
N VAL A 26 7.11 10.69 -2.72
CA VAL A 26 6.39 9.42 -2.83
C VAL A 26 4.89 9.56 -2.48
N SER A 27 4.48 10.66 -1.82
CA SER A 27 3.11 10.81 -1.33
C SER A 27 2.12 11.18 -2.43
N ALA A 28 2.45 12.09 -3.35
CA ALA A 28 1.44 12.66 -4.26
C ALA A 28 0.85 11.64 -5.23
N ASP A 29 1.67 10.74 -5.75
CA ASP A 29 1.24 9.68 -6.68
C ASP A 29 0.43 8.60 -5.95
N VAL A 30 0.84 8.23 -4.74
CA VAL A 30 0.09 7.30 -3.89
C VAL A 30 -1.25 7.92 -3.47
N ASP A 31 -1.26 9.19 -3.10
CA ASP A 31 -2.47 9.93 -2.72
C ASP A 31 -3.46 9.99 -3.89
N ALA A 32 -2.97 10.21 -5.11
CA ALA A 32 -3.81 10.15 -6.31
C ALA A 32 -4.37 8.75 -6.54
N ALA A 33 -3.53 7.72 -6.49
CA ALA A 33 -3.95 6.33 -6.68
C ALA A 33 -4.99 5.89 -5.64
N VAL A 34 -4.80 6.23 -4.36
CA VAL A 34 -5.73 5.88 -3.29
C VAL A 34 -7.07 6.61 -3.46
N ARG A 35 -7.05 7.88 -3.85
CA ARG A 35 -8.30 8.62 -4.17
C ARG A 35 -9.09 7.93 -5.28
N ASP A 36 -8.42 7.48 -6.34
CA ASP A 36 -9.06 6.80 -7.46
C ASP A 36 -9.63 5.44 -7.05
N ILE A 37 -8.91 4.67 -6.23
CA ILE A 37 -9.38 3.39 -5.67
C ILE A 37 -10.66 3.62 -4.84
N ILE A 38 -10.65 4.59 -3.93
CA ILE A 38 -11.82 4.90 -3.08
C ILE A 38 -13.01 5.34 -3.94
N ALA A 39 -12.77 6.19 -4.96
CA ALA A 39 -13.82 6.65 -5.86
C ALA A 39 -14.43 5.49 -6.66
N ALA A 40 -13.61 4.59 -7.18
CA ALA A 40 -14.06 3.40 -7.89
C ALA A 40 -14.85 2.45 -6.98
N VAL A 41 -14.38 2.16 -5.77
CA VAL A 41 -15.12 1.32 -4.81
C VAL A 41 -16.46 1.95 -4.42
N ARG A 42 -16.53 3.27 -4.22
CA ARG A 42 -17.80 3.96 -3.94
C ARG A 42 -18.80 3.88 -5.09
N ARG A 43 -18.32 3.92 -6.33
CA ARG A 43 -19.16 3.93 -7.54
C ARG A 43 -19.59 2.52 -7.94
N ASP A 44 -18.65 1.58 -7.92
CA ASP A 44 -18.78 0.26 -8.55
C ASP A 44 -18.86 -0.89 -7.51
N GLY A 45 -18.71 -0.59 -6.22
CA GLY A 45 -18.90 -1.54 -5.12
C GLY A 45 -17.96 -2.75 -5.19
N ASP A 46 -18.51 -3.94 -4.94
CA ASP A 46 -17.77 -5.21 -4.90
C ASP A 46 -17.03 -5.50 -6.21
N ALA A 47 -17.55 -5.04 -7.36
CA ALA A 47 -16.87 -5.24 -8.64
C ALA A 47 -15.49 -4.56 -8.67
N ALA A 48 -15.38 -3.34 -8.13
CA ALA A 48 -14.10 -2.66 -8.00
C ALA A 48 -13.19 -3.33 -6.96
N VAL A 49 -13.76 -3.84 -5.86
CA VAL A 49 -12.99 -4.60 -4.85
C VAL A 49 -12.37 -5.84 -5.50
N MET A 50 -13.16 -6.64 -6.23
CA MET A 50 -12.68 -7.83 -6.93
C MET A 50 -11.59 -7.51 -7.96
N ASP A 51 -11.74 -6.42 -8.73
CA ASP A 51 -10.73 -6.00 -9.71
C ASP A 51 -9.40 -5.60 -9.05
N PHE A 52 -9.47 -4.78 -7.99
CA PHE A 52 -8.27 -4.36 -7.27
C PHE A 52 -7.59 -5.52 -6.53
N THR A 53 -8.34 -6.46 -5.94
CA THR A 53 -7.76 -7.67 -5.34
C THR A 53 -7.06 -8.54 -6.40
N ARG A 54 -7.64 -8.69 -7.60
CA ARG A 54 -6.95 -9.41 -8.69
C ARG A 54 -5.65 -8.70 -9.10
N ARG A 55 -5.65 -7.36 -9.14
CA ARG A 55 -4.49 -6.56 -9.55
C ARG A 55 -3.36 -6.58 -8.51
N PHE A 56 -3.67 -6.35 -7.24
CA PHE A 56 -2.68 -6.12 -6.20
C PHE A 56 -2.32 -7.41 -5.45
N ASP A 57 -3.30 -8.26 -5.18
CA ASP A 57 -3.13 -9.47 -4.36
C ASP A 57 -3.04 -10.75 -5.21
N ARG A 58 -3.21 -10.61 -6.54
CA ARG A 58 -3.15 -11.71 -7.52
C ARG A 58 -4.14 -12.84 -7.21
N THR A 59 -5.24 -12.51 -6.54
CA THR A 59 -6.27 -13.47 -6.09
C THR A 59 -7.59 -13.23 -6.83
N ASP A 60 -8.29 -14.31 -7.19
CA ASP A 60 -9.58 -14.24 -7.87
C ASP A 60 -10.77 -14.48 -6.93
N LEU A 61 -11.30 -13.38 -6.39
CA LEU A 61 -12.45 -13.40 -5.49
C LEU A 61 -13.76 -13.84 -6.13
N THR A 62 -13.84 -13.94 -7.46
CA THR A 62 -15.04 -14.51 -8.11
C THR A 62 -15.16 -16.01 -7.88
N SER A 63 -14.03 -16.67 -7.60
CA SER A 63 -13.96 -18.10 -7.30
C SER A 63 -13.95 -18.40 -5.80
N THR A 64 -13.26 -17.58 -5.00
CA THR A 64 -13.09 -17.81 -3.55
C THR A 64 -14.17 -17.15 -2.69
N GLY A 65 -14.88 -16.14 -3.22
CA GLY A 65 -15.78 -15.30 -2.43
C GLY A 65 -15.05 -14.22 -1.64
N LEU A 66 -15.79 -13.19 -1.23
CA LEU A 66 -15.25 -12.04 -0.47
C LEU A 66 -15.04 -12.36 1.03
N ALA A 67 -15.91 -13.19 1.61
CA ALA A 67 -15.88 -13.51 3.02
C ALA A 67 -15.25 -14.88 3.23
N VAL A 68 -14.33 -14.96 4.19
CA VAL A 68 -13.86 -16.24 4.73
C VAL A 68 -15.01 -16.90 5.48
N SER A 69 -15.31 -18.17 5.18
CA SER A 69 -16.43 -18.86 5.80
C SER A 69 -16.09 -19.32 7.23
N ALA A 70 -17.12 -19.53 8.05
CA ALA A 70 -16.92 -20.13 9.38
C ALA A 70 -16.25 -21.50 9.30
N ALA A 71 -16.56 -22.29 8.25
CA ALA A 71 -15.95 -23.58 8.03
C ALA A 71 -14.45 -23.48 7.72
N ASP A 72 -14.02 -22.48 6.96
CA ASP A 72 -12.59 -22.24 6.69
C ASP A 72 -11.84 -21.91 7.99
N VAL A 73 -12.47 -21.12 8.87
CA VAL A 73 -11.91 -20.79 10.19
C VAL A 73 -11.79 -22.03 11.07
N ASP A 74 -12.86 -22.83 11.18
CA ASP A 74 -12.86 -24.06 11.98
C ASP A 74 -11.79 -25.05 11.50
N ALA A 75 -11.65 -25.19 10.18
CA ALA A 75 -10.64 -26.05 9.57
C ALA A 75 -9.21 -25.56 9.86
N ALA A 76 -8.97 -24.25 9.80
CA ALA A 76 -7.67 -23.67 10.12
C ALA A 76 -7.29 -23.83 11.61
N VAL A 77 -8.27 -23.68 12.52
CA VAL A 77 -8.06 -23.89 13.97
C VAL A 77 -7.71 -25.33 14.28
N ALA A 78 -8.37 -26.31 13.64
CA ALA A 78 -8.12 -27.73 13.86
C ALA A 78 -6.75 -28.22 13.33
N ALA A 79 -6.09 -27.43 12.47
CA ALA A 79 -4.81 -27.77 11.84
C ALA A 79 -3.57 -27.33 12.63
N VAL A 80 -3.74 -26.74 13.82
CA VAL A 80 -2.67 -26.28 14.72
C VAL A 80 -2.51 -27.24 15.90
#